data_AF-A0AB35Y094-F1
#
_entry.id   AF-A0AB35Y094-F1
#
_cell.length_a   1.000
_cell.length_b   1.000
_cell.length_c   1.000
_cell.angle_alpha   90.00
_cell.angle_beta   90.00
_cell.angle_gamma   90.00
#
_symmetry.space_group_name_H-M   'P 1'
#
loop_
_entity.id
_entity.type
_entity.pdbx_description
1 polymer ?
#
loop_
_entity_poly.entity_id
_entity_poly.type
_entity_poly.pdbx_seq_one_letter_code
_entity_poly.pdbx_strand_id
1 'polypeptide(L)'
;MAEIKSPNVHAKKNRNDTPRKRKTHIIKVRVTAEEKLRIAYACKELHLTQSELVRRVLYGVNVKHTVVVAQGGEDTLAALAALSAQCSKVGSNLNQLARYFNSGGKDTEQLRAQILEELSALTNFRLKAEETVGELYGNHQAFDLEKL
;
A
#
# COMPACT_ATOMS: atom_id res chain seq x y z
N MET A 1 -32.23 40.21 -16.96
CA MET A 1 -31.94 38.88 -16.39
C MET A 1 -30.46 38.59 -16.62
N ALA A 2 -29.67 38.53 -15.55
CA ALA A 2 -28.23 38.32 -15.61
C ALA A 2 -27.94 36.82 -15.46
N GLU A 3 -27.29 36.21 -16.46
CA GLU A 3 -26.84 34.81 -16.38
C GLU A 3 -25.49 34.73 -15.65
N ILE A 4 -25.49 33.96 -14.57
CA ILE A 4 -24.36 33.74 -13.67
C ILE A 4 -23.43 32.70 -14.30
N LYS A 5 -22.23 33.14 -14.68
CA LYS A 5 -21.13 32.28 -15.13
C LYS A 5 -20.54 31.55 -13.92
N SER A 6 -20.81 30.26 -13.78
CA SER A 6 -20.20 29.41 -12.75
C SER A 6 -18.67 29.33 -12.95
N PRO A 7 -17.84 29.79 -12.00
CA PRO A 7 -16.41 29.52 -12.01
C PRO A 7 -16.17 28.15 -11.38
N ASN A 8 -15.62 27.21 -12.14
CA ASN A 8 -15.21 25.92 -11.60
C ASN A 8 -13.89 26.10 -10.81
N VAL A 9 -13.99 26.28 -9.49
CA VAL A 9 -12.94 26.67 -8.53
C VAL A 9 -12.06 25.48 -8.09
N HIS A 10 -11.75 24.52 -8.96
CA HIS A 10 -10.84 23.41 -8.62
C HIS A 10 -9.56 23.42 -9.46
N ALA A 11 -8.86 24.56 -9.45
CA ALA A 11 -7.48 24.63 -9.92
C ALA A 11 -6.54 23.98 -8.87
N LYS A 12 -6.17 22.71 -9.11
CA LYS A 12 -5.18 21.96 -8.30
C LYS A 12 -3.86 22.75 -8.18
N LYS A 13 -3.53 23.12 -6.94
CA LYS A 13 -2.41 23.98 -6.48
C LYS A 13 -1.00 23.38 -6.64
N ASN A 14 -0.80 22.31 -7.40
CA ASN A 14 0.50 21.64 -7.52
C ASN A 14 0.92 21.48 -8.98
N ARG A 15 1.22 22.59 -9.67
CA ARG A 15 1.92 22.55 -10.95
C ARG A 15 3.30 23.15 -10.74
N ASN A 16 4.35 22.35 -11.00
CA ASN A 16 5.71 22.86 -11.20
C ASN A 16 5.75 23.63 -12.52
N ASP A 17 5.05 24.77 -12.57
CA ASP A 17 4.89 25.65 -13.73
C ASP A 17 6.16 26.49 -13.90
N THR A 18 7.18 25.87 -14.49
CA THR A 18 8.28 26.62 -15.09
C THR A 18 7.86 27.02 -16.51
N PRO A 19 8.16 28.26 -16.99
CA PRO A 19 7.73 28.73 -18.32
C PRO A 19 8.10 27.77 -19.45
N ARG A 20 9.23 27.06 -19.30
CA ARG A 20 9.78 26.09 -20.24
C ARG A 20 9.00 24.76 -20.33
N LYS A 21 8.18 24.40 -19.33
CA LYS A 21 7.41 23.15 -19.29
C LYS A 21 5.94 23.30 -19.70
N ARG A 22 5.47 24.53 -19.91
CA ARG A 22 4.07 24.82 -20.23
C ARG A 22 3.78 24.49 -21.70
N LYS A 23 2.83 23.57 -21.92
CA LYS A 23 2.39 23.15 -23.26
C LYS A 23 1.29 24.11 -23.74
N THR A 24 1.56 24.89 -24.78
CA THR A 24 0.71 26.01 -25.23
C THR A 24 -0.15 25.70 -26.46
N HIS A 25 0.28 24.76 -27.31
CA HIS A 25 -0.40 24.40 -28.55
C HIS A 25 -1.26 23.15 -28.39
N ILE A 26 -2.45 23.16 -28.99
CA ILE A 26 -3.43 22.06 -28.92
C ILE A 26 -3.46 21.34 -30.27
N ILE A 27 -3.27 20.01 -30.24
CA ILE A 27 -3.45 19.12 -31.40
C ILE A 27 -4.71 18.29 -31.14
N LYS A 28 -5.65 18.28 -32.10
CA LYS A 28 -6.89 17.47 -32.04
C LYS A 28 -6.79 16.33 -33.04
N VAL A 29 -7.13 15.12 -32.61
CA VAL A 29 -7.11 13.90 -33.44
C VAL A 29 -8.46 13.22 -33.35
N ARG A 30 -9.01 12.79 -34.48
CA ARG A 30 -10.19 11.91 -34.52
C ARG A 30 -9.70 10.46 -34.48
N VAL A 31 -10.29 9.66 -33.61
CA VAL A 31 -9.97 8.24 -33.43
C VAL A 31 -11.27 7.45 -33.47
N THR A 32 -11.17 6.21 -33.92
CA THR A 32 -12.24 5.22 -33.84
C THR A 32 -12.46 4.76 -32.40
N ALA A 33 -13.57 4.06 -32.13
CA ALA A 33 -13.88 3.54 -30.81
C ALA A 33 -12.82 2.54 -30.31
N GLU A 34 -12.34 1.66 -31.20
CA GLU A 34 -11.31 0.66 -30.88
C GLU A 34 -9.96 1.32 -30.54
N GLU A 35 -9.53 2.30 -31.33
CA GLU A 35 -8.28 3.03 -31.09
C GLU A 35 -8.32 3.76 -29.75
N LYS A 36 -9.47 4.37 -29.41
CA LYS A 36 -9.66 5.03 -28.12
C LYS A 36 -9.52 4.03 -26.96
N LEU A 37 -10.06 2.82 -27.09
CA LEU A 37 -9.94 1.77 -26.08
C LEU A 37 -8.49 1.30 -25.92
N ARG A 38 -7.78 1.05 -27.03
CA ARG A 38 -6.36 0.65 -27.00
C ARG A 38 -5.49 1.71 -26.32
N ILE A 39 -5.72 2.99 -26.61
CA ILE A 39 -5.01 4.10 -25.97
C ILE A 39 -5.33 4.16 -24.46
N ALA A 40 -6.60 4.00 -24.08
CA ALA A 40 -7.00 4.01 -22.67
C ALA A 40 -6.38 2.85 -21.88
N TYR A 41 -6.30 1.66 -22.48
CA TYR A 41 -5.66 0.49 -21.89
C TYR A 41 -4.16 0.73 -21.67
N ALA A 42 -3.43 1.16 -22.70
CA ALA A 42 -2.01 1.46 -22.61
C ALA A 42 -1.71 2.57 -21.56
N CYS A 43 -2.59 3.57 -21.43
CA CYS A 43 -2.47 4.59 -20.40
C CYS A 43 -2.61 4.01 -18.98
N LYS A 44 -3.50 3.03 -18.81
CA LYS A 44 -3.73 2.34 -17.53
C LYS A 44 -2.51 1.50 -17.15
N GLU A 45 -1.96 0.73 -18.09
CA GLU A 45 -0.77 -0.11 -17.84
C GLU A 45 0.47 0.72 -17.52
N LEU A 46 0.66 1.84 -18.21
CA LEU A 46 1.85 2.68 -18.04
C LEU A 46 1.70 3.74 -16.95
N HIS A 47 0.53 3.84 -16.30
CA HIS A 47 0.18 4.91 -15.35
C HIS A 47 0.43 6.32 -15.91
N LEU A 48 0.13 6.54 -17.19
CA LEU A 48 0.32 7.81 -17.88
C LEU A 48 -1.02 8.42 -18.28
N THR A 49 -1.06 9.75 -18.34
CA THR A 49 -2.18 10.43 -19.02
C THR A 49 -2.11 10.22 -20.53
N GLN A 50 -3.26 10.20 -21.21
CA GLN A 50 -3.33 10.05 -22.67
C GLN A 50 -2.42 11.02 -23.41
N SER A 51 -2.41 12.29 -23.01
CA SER A 51 -1.55 13.29 -23.65
C SER A 51 -0.06 13.03 -23.42
N GLU A 52 0.31 12.41 -22.30
CA GLU A 52 1.70 12.08 -22.00
C GLU A 52 2.18 10.87 -22.81
N LEU A 53 1.33 9.85 -22.94
CA LEU A 53 1.58 8.70 -23.81
C LEU A 53 1.83 9.17 -25.26
N VAL A 54 0.91 9.97 -25.82
CA VAL A 54 1.02 10.48 -27.19
C VAL A 54 2.30 11.29 -27.40
N ARG A 55 2.69 12.14 -26.43
CA ARG A 55 3.93 12.91 -26.55
C ARG A 55 5.17 12.02 -26.54
N ARG A 56 5.24 11.02 -25.67
CA ARG A 56 6.41 10.12 -25.62
C ARG A 56 6.58 9.35 -26.92
N VAL A 57 5.47 8.85 -27.47
CA VAL A 57 5.45 8.16 -28.78
C VAL A 57 5.91 9.09 -29.91
N LEU A 58 5.38 10.31 -29.97
CA LEU A 58 5.72 11.27 -31.05
C LEU A 58 7.18 11.73 -31.03
N TYR A 59 7.79 11.90 -29.85
CA TYR A 59 9.19 12.33 -29.74
C TYR A 59 10.20 11.17 -29.79
N GLY A 60 9.75 9.94 -30.10
CA GLY A 60 10.64 8.76 -30.14
C GLY A 60 11.31 8.47 -28.79
N VAL A 61 10.77 9.01 -27.70
CA VAL A 61 11.31 8.76 -26.36
C VAL A 61 10.88 7.35 -25.99
N ASN A 62 11.84 6.45 -25.76
CA ASN A 62 11.59 5.09 -25.31
C ASN A 62 10.55 5.11 -24.19
N VAL A 63 9.33 4.64 -24.50
CA VAL A 63 8.27 4.43 -23.52
C VAL A 63 8.71 3.21 -22.72
N LYS A 64 9.54 3.44 -21.70
CA LYS A 64 9.90 2.39 -20.76
C LYS A 64 8.60 1.92 -20.12
N HIS A 65 8.23 0.68 -20.42
CA HIS A 65 7.16 -0.01 -19.71
C HIS A 65 7.68 -0.27 -18.30
N THR A 66 7.55 0.72 -17.42
CA THR A 66 7.80 0.52 -16.00
C THR A 66 6.60 -0.24 -15.48
N VAL A 67 6.65 -1.57 -15.58
CA VAL A 67 5.79 -2.44 -14.80
C VAL A 67 6.17 -2.19 -13.35
N VAL A 68 5.46 -1.26 -12.70
CA VAL A 68 5.42 -1.30 -11.24
C VAL A 68 4.49 -2.46 -10.93
N VAL A 69 5.08 -3.61 -10.58
CA VAL A 69 4.33 -4.75 -10.04
C VAL A 69 3.80 -4.30 -8.68
N ALA A 70 2.73 -3.52 -8.69
CA ALA A 70 1.95 -3.13 -7.52
C ALA A 70 0.70 -4.01 -7.37
N GLN A 71 0.54 -5.06 -8.19
CA GLN A 71 -0.49 -6.06 -7.93
C GLN A 71 0.06 -7.04 -6.90
N GLY A 72 -0.38 -6.86 -5.65
CA GLY A 72 -0.01 -7.67 -4.49
C GLY A 72 0.57 -6.86 -3.32
N GLY A 73 0.90 -5.58 -3.53
CA GLY A 73 1.54 -4.73 -2.52
C GLY A 73 0.60 -4.21 -1.42
N GLU A 74 -0.68 -4.00 -1.72
CA GLU A 74 -1.61 -3.40 -0.75
C GLU A 74 -2.05 -4.41 0.31
N ASP A 75 -2.35 -5.66 -0.08
CA ASP A 75 -2.72 -6.72 0.85
C ASP A 75 -1.52 -7.19 1.70
N THR A 76 -0.33 -7.30 1.08
CA THR A 76 0.93 -7.56 1.80
C THR A 76 1.23 -6.46 2.81
N LEU A 77 1.09 -5.19 2.41
CA LEU A 77 1.34 -4.05 3.29
C LEU A 77 0.31 -3.95 4.40
N ALA A 78 -0.96 -4.26 4.13
CA ALA A 78 -2.02 -4.33 5.13
C ALA A 78 -1.78 -5.45 6.15
N ALA A 79 -1.40 -6.65 5.68
CA ALA A 79 -1.03 -7.77 6.53
C ALA A 79 0.20 -7.45 7.40
N LEU A 80 1.24 -6.84 6.81
CA LEU A 80 2.44 -6.42 7.53
C LEU A 80 2.14 -5.33 8.57
N ALA A 81 1.26 -4.38 8.24
CA ALA A 81 0.82 -3.35 9.18
C ALA A 81 0.01 -3.94 10.35
N ALA A 82 -0.88 -4.91 10.08
CA ALA A 82 -1.63 -5.60 11.12
C ALA A 82 -0.71 -6.42 12.05
N LEU A 83 0.30 -7.09 11.49
CA LEU A 83 1.31 -7.81 12.24
C LEU A 83 2.13 -6.84 13.11
N SER A 84 2.59 -5.73 12.56
CA SER A 84 3.31 -4.68 13.31
C SER A 84 2.48 -4.13 14.49
N ALA A 85 1.17 -3.97 14.32
CA ALA A 85 0.28 -3.52 15.39
C ALA A 85 0.14 -4.56 16.52
N GLN A 86 0.04 -5.85 16.18
CA GLN A 86 0.01 -6.93 17.18
C GLN A 86 1.32 -7.01 17.96
N CYS A 87 2.47 -6.94 17.27
CA CYS A 87 3.79 -6.92 17.90
C CYS A 87 3.93 -5.76 18.89
N SER A 88 3.49 -4.56 18.50
CA SER A 88 3.52 -3.38 19.37
C SER A 88 2.69 -3.55 20.64
N LYS A 89 1.55 -4.26 20.56
CA LYS A 89 0.68 -4.52 21.70
C LYS A 89 1.31 -5.50 22.69
N VAL A 90 1.88 -6.60 22.20
CA VAL A 90 2.64 -7.56 23.03
C VAL A 90 3.84 -6.87 23.69
N GLY A 91 4.59 -6.06 22.93
CA GLY A 91 5.72 -5.30 23.47
C GLY A 91 5.30 -4.30 24.58
N SER A 92 4.16 -3.65 24.43
CA SER A 92 3.60 -2.78 25.47
C SER A 92 3.27 -3.55 26.75
N ASN A 93 2.66 -4.73 26.64
CA ASN A 93 2.29 -5.55 27.79
C ASN A 93 3.52 -6.12 28.52
N LEU A 94 4.52 -6.59 27.77
CA LEU A 94 5.82 -7.00 28.32
C LEU A 94 6.53 -5.86 29.06
N ASN A 95 6.47 -4.64 28.52
CA ASN A 95 7.04 -3.46 29.18
C ASN A 95 6.28 -3.10 30.48
N GLN A 96 4.97 -3.33 30.55
CA GLN A 96 4.20 -3.16 31.79
C GLN A 96 4.61 -4.20 32.85
N LEU A 97 4.78 -5.47 32.45
CA LEU A 97 5.27 -6.53 33.33
C LEU A 97 6.69 -6.20 33.85
N ALA A 98 7.59 -5.76 32.97
CA ALA A 98 8.94 -5.35 33.36
C ALA A 98 8.92 -4.20 34.38
N ARG A 99 8.07 -3.19 34.18
CA ARG A 99 7.92 -2.08 35.13
C ARG A 99 7.35 -2.55 36.47
N TYR A 100 6.39 -3.45 36.46
CA TYR A 100 5.81 -4.02 37.67
C TYR A 100 6.87 -4.73 38.51
N PHE A 101 7.67 -5.62 37.90
CA PHE A 101 8.76 -6.31 38.60
C PHE A 101 9.86 -5.35 39.06
N ASN A 102 10.24 -4.37 38.24
CA ASN A 102 11.25 -3.37 38.61
C ASN A 102 10.82 -2.46 39.78
N SER A 103 9.51 -2.36 40.06
CA SER A 103 8.96 -1.59 41.18
C SER A 103 8.84 -2.39 42.49
N GLY A 104 9.29 -3.65 42.51
CA GLY A 104 9.18 -4.53 43.68
C GLY A 104 7.82 -5.23 43.83
N GLY A 105 7.09 -5.40 42.72
CA GLY A 105 5.81 -6.10 42.68
C GLY A 105 5.92 -7.55 43.20
N LYS A 106 4.95 -7.97 44.02
CA LYS A 106 4.89 -9.33 44.55
C LYS A 106 4.35 -10.28 43.49
N ASP A 107 4.90 -11.48 43.47
CA ASP A 107 4.45 -12.55 42.59
C ASP A 107 3.05 -12.99 43.01
N THR A 108 2.04 -12.70 42.17
CA THR A 108 0.64 -13.04 42.42
C THR A 108 0.15 -14.02 41.36
N GLU A 109 -0.84 -14.85 41.69
CA GLU A 109 -1.45 -15.76 40.70
C GLU A 109 -2.06 -14.99 39.52
N GLN A 110 -2.54 -13.77 39.75
CA GLN A 110 -3.06 -12.88 38.71
C GLN A 110 -1.96 -12.49 37.70
N LEU A 111 -0.76 -12.19 38.19
CA LEU A 111 0.38 -11.87 37.34
C LEU A 111 0.86 -13.10 36.56
N ARG A 112 0.82 -14.29 37.16
CA ARG A 112 1.13 -15.55 36.47
C ARG A 112 0.13 -15.86 35.36
N ALA A 113 -1.16 -15.62 35.60
CA ALA A 113 -2.19 -15.76 34.56
C ALA A 113 -1.96 -14.76 33.41
N GLN A 114 -1.62 -13.51 33.71
CA GLN A 114 -1.26 -12.50 32.70
C GLN A 114 -0.02 -12.91 31.89
N ILE A 115 1.02 -13.44 32.53
CA ILE A 115 2.22 -13.93 31.82
C ILE A 115 1.88 -15.07 30.87
N LEU A 116 1.03 -16.02 31.29
CA LEU A 116 0.59 -17.14 30.45
C LEU A 116 -0.27 -16.65 29.27
N GLU A 117 -1.14 -15.67 29.50
CA GLU A 117 -1.93 -15.04 28.45
C GLU A 117 -1.04 -14.31 27.44
N GLU A 118 -0.06 -13.54 27.88
CA GLU A 118 0.90 -12.87 26.99
C GLU A 118 1.77 -13.88 26.22
N LEU A 119 2.18 -14.98 26.84
CA LEU A 119 2.87 -16.08 26.16
C LEU A 119 2.00 -16.67 25.04
N SER A 120 0.71 -16.91 25.29
CA SER A 120 -0.21 -17.38 24.26
C SER A 120 -0.45 -16.36 23.15
N ALA A 121 -0.50 -15.06 23.49
CA ALA A 121 -0.65 -13.99 22.52
C ALA A 121 0.58 -13.90 21.61
N LEU A 122 1.77 -14.11 22.18
CA LEU A 122 3.04 -14.15 21.46
C LEU A 122 3.15 -15.38 20.54
N THR A 123 2.71 -16.56 20.98
CA THR A 123 2.68 -17.75 20.12
C THR A 123 1.70 -17.59 18.96
N ASN A 124 0.53 -17.02 19.22
CA ASN A 124 -0.45 -16.73 18.17
C ASN A 124 0.05 -15.67 17.19
N PHE A 125 0.75 -14.65 17.68
CA PHE A 125 1.41 -13.66 16.83
C PHE A 125 2.44 -14.32 15.91
N ARG A 126 3.27 -15.22 16.44
CA ARG A 126 4.27 -15.96 15.65
C ARG A 126 3.61 -16.82 14.57
N LEU A 127 2.57 -17.59 14.93
CA LEU A 127 1.85 -18.43 13.97
C LEU A 127 1.26 -17.58 12.83
N LYS A 128 0.60 -16.47 13.17
CA LYS A 128 0.00 -15.57 12.19
C LYS A 128 1.04 -14.90 11.29
N ALA A 129 2.23 -14.61 11.81
CA ALA A 129 3.37 -14.13 11.01
C ALA A 129 3.84 -15.20 10.02
N GLU A 130 3.96 -16.45 10.47
CA GLU A 130 4.40 -17.57 9.62
C GLU A 130 3.36 -17.87 8.53
N GLU A 131 2.06 -17.86 8.84
CA GLU A 131 0.96 -18.00 7.87
C GLU A 131 0.98 -16.90 6.82
N THR A 132 0.99 -15.63 7.25
CA THR A 132 1.01 -14.49 6.32
C THR A 132 2.26 -14.52 5.44
N VAL A 133 3.43 -14.85 5.97
CA VAL A 133 4.64 -15.02 5.14
C VAL A 133 4.49 -16.20 4.17
N GLY A 134 3.91 -17.32 4.59
CA GLY A 134 3.65 -18.48 3.73
C GLY A 134 2.70 -18.19 2.56
N GLU A 135 1.64 -17.42 2.79
CA GLU A 135 0.72 -16.94 1.75
C GLU A 135 1.43 -16.04 0.74
N LEU A 136 2.28 -15.12 1.21
CA LEU A 136 2.97 -14.15 0.36
C LEU A 136 4.05 -14.78 -0.52
N TYR A 137 4.67 -15.88 -0.09
CA TYR A 137 5.68 -16.61 -0.87
C TYR A 137 5.11 -17.75 -1.73
N GLY A 138 3.79 -18.02 -1.69
CA GLY A 138 3.13 -19.00 -2.55
C GLY A 138 3.37 -20.47 -2.20
N ASN A 139 3.88 -20.77 -1.00
CA ASN A 139 4.14 -22.14 -0.54
C ASN A 139 3.08 -22.60 0.48
N HIS A 140 1.86 -22.87 0.02
CA HIS A 140 0.82 -23.51 0.86
C HIS A 140 1.14 -24.98 1.24
N GLN A 141 2.24 -25.57 0.74
CA GLN A 141 2.60 -26.99 0.96
C GLN A 141 3.76 -27.21 1.94
N ALA A 142 4.31 -26.17 2.59
CA ALA A 142 5.46 -26.34 3.48
C ALA A 142 5.11 -26.51 4.98
N PHE A 143 3.84 -26.37 5.36
CA PHE A 143 3.40 -26.45 6.75
C PHE A 143 2.47 -27.64 6.98
N ASP A 144 3.05 -28.85 7.04
CA ASP A 144 2.41 -29.96 7.75
C ASP A 144 2.44 -29.64 9.24
N LEU A 145 1.34 -29.07 9.73
CA LEU A 145 1.09 -28.69 11.13
C LEU A 145 0.90 -29.90 12.07
N GLU A 146 1.39 -31.09 11.73
CA GLU A 146 1.15 -32.33 12.49
C GLU A 146 2.37 -32.91 13.23
N LYS A 147 3.46 -32.16 13.39
CA LYS A 147 4.55 -32.59 14.27
C LYS A 147 5.12 -31.44 15.09
N LEU A 148 4.49 -31.17 16.22
CA LEU A 148 5.14 -30.80 17.48
C LEU A 148 4.20 -31.04 18.65
#